data_AF-A0A7R9M8F9-F1
#
_entry.id   AF-A0A7R9M8F9-F1
#
_cell.length_a   1.000
_cell.length_b   1.000
_cell.length_c   1.000
_cell.angle_alpha   90.00
_cell.angle_beta   90.00
_cell.angle_gamma   90.00
#
_symmetry.space_group_name_H-M   'P 1'
#
loop_
_entity.id
_entity.type
_entity.pdbx_description
1 polymer ?
#
loop_
_entity_poly.entity_id
_entity_poly.type
_entity_poly.pdbx_seq_one_letter_code
_entity_poly.pdbx_strand_id
1 'polypeptide(L)'
;MRLINFDSIPRWYGDNRYIISGYRAPNPSILYCIRSLFVLHNESGNIFTHMAGALLFSIQWYHTIGCQRNKSYTADDTLVMNGMFGLCVNCLVMSTLLDYLGIALVLNMAQISWLYYGFYDDLMVRKVYISISLLLGGVLISVTLLDRFSESYFRRYRAIIFLSKGLYGNS
;
A
#
# COMPACT_ATOMS: atom_id res chain seq x y z
N MET A 1 13.77 25.61 -4.88
CA MET A 1 13.15 24.69 -5.85
C MET A 1 12.06 25.45 -6.58
N ARG A 2 11.96 25.37 -7.92
CA ARG A 2 10.92 26.07 -8.69
C ARG A 2 9.77 25.12 -9.00
N LEU A 3 8.54 25.57 -8.77
CA LEU A 3 7.32 24.85 -9.14
C LEU A 3 6.87 25.27 -10.54
N ILE A 4 6.23 24.35 -11.26
CA ILE A 4 5.77 24.52 -12.63
C ILE A 4 4.26 24.28 -12.74
N ASN A 5 3.68 24.78 -13.83
CA ASN A 5 2.26 24.61 -14.16
C ASN A 5 2.01 23.29 -14.90
N PHE A 6 0.75 22.85 -14.90
CA PHE A 6 0.32 21.63 -15.58
C PHE A 6 0.65 21.62 -17.09
N ASP A 7 0.60 22.77 -17.74
CA ASP A 7 0.91 22.85 -19.18
C ASP A 7 2.41 22.67 -19.48
N SER A 8 3.26 22.78 -18.45
CA SER A 8 4.72 22.71 -18.56
C SER A 8 5.28 21.34 -18.17
N ILE A 9 4.46 20.42 -17.67
CA ILE A 9 4.91 19.07 -17.27
C ILE A 9 4.84 18.08 -18.44
N PRO A 10 5.71 17.06 -18.47
CA PRO A 10 5.58 15.95 -19.41
C PRO A 10 4.24 15.22 -19.24
N ARG A 11 3.70 14.68 -20.34
CA ARG A 11 2.39 13.98 -20.33
C ARG A 11 2.31 12.80 -19.36
N TRP A 12 3.43 12.13 -19.10
CA TRP A 12 3.52 11.01 -18.15
C TRP A 12 3.53 11.44 -16.68
N TYR A 13 3.76 12.73 -16.40
CA TYR A 13 3.85 13.29 -15.05
C TYR A 13 2.50 13.89 -14.58
N GLY A 14 1.66 14.31 -15.54
CA GLY A 14 0.41 15.01 -15.30
C GLY A 14 -0.80 14.11 -15.26
N ASP A 15 -1.05 13.46 -14.11
CA ASP A 15 -2.15 12.51 -13.95
C ASP A 15 -3.53 13.16 -13.76
N ASN A 16 -3.58 14.41 -13.29
CA ASN A 16 -4.82 15.11 -12.97
C ASN A 16 -4.83 16.54 -13.52
N ARG A 17 -5.56 16.76 -14.61
CA ARG A 17 -5.74 18.07 -15.28
C ARG A 17 -6.40 19.15 -14.43
N TYR A 18 -7.02 18.80 -13.30
CA TYR A 18 -7.65 19.76 -12.39
C TYR A 18 -6.65 20.41 -11.42
N ILE A 19 -5.44 19.86 -11.30
CA ILE A 19 -4.33 20.49 -10.56
C ILE A 19 -3.59 21.37 -11.57
N ILE A 20 -3.70 22.68 -11.41
CA ILE A 20 -3.26 23.64 -12.44
C ILE A 20 -1.80 24.06 -12.23
N SER A 21 -1.32 24.07 -10.99
CA SER A 21 0.01 24.53 -10.60
C SER A 21 0.55 23.79 -9.37
N GLY A 22 1.80 24.09 -9.01
CA GLY A 22 2.43 23.51 -7.82
C GLY A 22 3.14 22.18 -8.08
N TYR A 23 3.40 21.84 -9.34
CA TYR A 23 4.15 20.64 -9.71
C TYR A 23 5.64 20.82 -9.50
N ARG A 24 6.29 19.74 -9.08
CA ARG A 24 7.75 19.67 -9.06
C ARG A 24 8.28 19.41 -10.47
N ALA A 25 9.40 20.03 -10.83
CA ALA A 25 10.09 19.65 -12.06
C ALA A 25 10.67 18.22 -11.90
N PRO A 26 10.48 17.31 -12.88
CA PRO A 26 11.10 16.00 -12.84
C PRO A 26 12.61 16.11 -12.70
N ASN A 27 13.18 15.46 -11.68
CA ASN A 27 14.60 15.50 -11.39
C ASN A 27 15.05 14.14 -10.82
N PRO A 28 16.09 13.51 -11.38
CA PRO A 28 16.57 12.20 -10.91
C PRO A 28 17.34 12.27 -9.58
N SER A 29 17.63 13.46 -9.04
CA SER A 29 18.42 13.61 -7.83
C SER A 29 17.61 13.29 -6.56
N ILE A 30 18.07 12.30 -5.80
CA ILE A 30 17.54 11.96 -4.47
C ILE A 30 17.62 13.17 -3.52
N LEU A 31 18.73 13.92 -3.54
CA LEU A 31 18.88 15.10 -2.70
C LEU A 31 17.86 16.18 -3.05
N TYR A 32 17.52 16.34 -4.32
CA TYR A 32 16.43 17.22 -4.74
C TYR A 32 15.07 16.74 -4.19
N CYS A 33 14.81 15.43 -4.22
CA CYS A 33 13.62 14.85 -3.58
C CYS A 33 13.60 15.06 -2.06
N ILE A 34 14.70 14.89 -1.34
CA ILE A 34 14.75 15.15 0.11
C ILE A 34 14.49 16.63 0.39
N ARG A 35 15.13 17.54 -0.35
CA ARG A 35 14.90 18.99 -0.19
C ARG A 35 13.45 19.39 -0.48
N SER A 36 12.76 18.66 -1.37
CA SER A 36 11.36 18.95 -1.68
C SER A 36 10.41 18.71 -0.52
N LEU A 37 10.77 17.87 0.47
CA LEU A 37 9.95 17.63 1.66
C LEU A 37 9.68 18.90 2.46
N PHE A 38 10.58 19.89 2.35
CA PHE A 38 10.49 21.17 3.03
C PHE A 38 9.87 22.29 2.17
N VAL A 39 9.35 21.94 0.99
CA VAL A 39 8.69 22.88 0.06
C VAL A 39 7.28 22.38 -0.21
N LEU A 40 6.28 23.25 -0.06
CA LEU A 40 4.90 22.90 -0.34
C LEU A 40 4.67 22.74 -1.85
N HIS A 41 4.15 21.61 -2.28
CA HIS A 41 3.83 21.27 -3.67
C HIS A 41 2.64 20.30 -3.73
N ASN A 42 2.17 19.96 -4.93
CA ASN A 42 0.98 19.13 -5.16
C ASN A 42 1.02 17.75 -4.46
N GLU A 43 2.21 17.13 -4.37
CA GLU A 43 2.39 15.83 -3.69
C GLU A 43 2.69 15.93 -2.17
N SER A 44 2.79 17.12 -1.56
CA SER A 44 3.22 17.21 -0.15
C SER A 44 2.25 16.50 0.79
N GLY A 45 0.95 16.66 0.58
CA GLY A 45 -0.08 15.97 1.37
C GLY A 45 0.02 14.45 1.27
N ASN A 46 0.23 13.92 0.06
CA ASN A 46 0.41 12.48 -0.17
C ASN A 46 1.63 11.95 0.59
N ILE A 47 2.76 12.66 0.51
CA ILE A 47 3.99 12.24 1.21
C ILE A 47 3.79 12.24 2.73
N PHE A 48 3.28 13.34 3.31
CA PHE A 48 3.16 13.46 4.76
C PHE A 48 2.12 12.52 5.36
N THR A 49 1.01 12.26 4.67
CA THR A 49 0.00 11.30 5.13
C THR A 49 0.54 9.87 5.15
N HIS A 50 1.29 9.47 4.12
CA HIS A 50 1.96 8.16 4.10
C HIS A 50 3.07 8.04 5.17
N MET A 51 3.87 9.09 5.36
CA MET A 51 4.90 9.11 6.43
C MET A 51 4.28 8.99 7.82
N ALA A 52 3.18 9.73 8.08
CA ALA A 52 2.45 9.64 9.34
C ALA A 52 1.89 8.23 9.55
N GLY A 53 1.28 7.64 8.51
CA GLY A 53 0.83 6.25 8.56
C GLY A 53 1.96 5.27 8.87
N ALA A 54 3.08 5.37 8.17
CA ALA A 54 4.24 4.49 8.38
C ALA A 54 4.77 4.58 9.81
N LEU A 55 4.81 5.78 10.38
CA LEU A 55 5.21 6.00 11.77
C LEU A 55 4.24 5.32 12.75
N LEU A 56 2.93 5.52 12.57
CA LEU A 56 1.91 4.92 13.43
C LEU A 56 1.95 3.38 13.39
N PHE A 57 2.04 2.79 12.19
CA PHE A 57 2.17 1.34 12.06
C PHE A 57 3.48 0.81 12.64
N SER A 58 4.58 1.57 12.57
CA SER A 58 5.86 1.18 13.18
C SER A 58 5.79 1.19 14.71
N ILE A 59 5.14 2.20 15.31
CA ILE A 59 4.91 2.27 16.76
C ILE A 59 4.04 1.09 17.21
N GLN A 60 2.94 0.83 16.49
CA GLN A 60 2.07 -0.30 16.78
C GLN A 60 2.82 -1.62 16.66
N TRP A 61 3.64 -1.78 15.63
CA TRP A 61 4.45 -2.98 15.42
C TRP A 61 5.42 -3.22 16.59
N TYR A 62 6.17 -2.20 16.99
CA TYR A 62 7.07 -2.28 18.13
C TYR A 62 6.34 -2.70 19.42
N HIS A 63 5.18 -2.10 19.69
CA HIS A 63 4.35 -2.47 20.84
C HIS A 63 3.93 -3.94 20.78
N THR A 64 3.49 -4.42 19.60
CA THR A 64 3.06 -5.81 19.43
C THR A 64 4.19 -6.82 19.60
N ILE A 65 5.40 -6.52 19.10
CA ILE A 65 6.61 -7.34 19.35
C ILE A 65 6.90 -7.40 20.86
N GLY A 66 6.76 -6.28 21.58
CA GLY A 66 6.89 -6.22 23.02
C GLY A 66 5.90 -7.15 23.74
N CYS A 67 4.63 -7.14 23.33
CA CYS A 67 3.61 -8.05 23.87
C CYS A 67 3.90 -9.52 23.53
N GLN A 68 4.42 -9.80 22.33
CA GLN A 68 4.76 -11.15 21.88
C GLN A 68 5.86 -11.78 22.72
N ARG A 69 6.82 -11.00 23.22
CA ARG A 69 7.89 -11.52 24.10
C ARG A 69 7.38 -12.01 25.45
N ASN A 70 6.27 -11.46 25.93
CA ASN A 70 5.74 -11.72 27.27
C ASN A 70 4.65 -12.81 27.31
N LYS A 71 4.17 -13.27 26.15
CA LYS A 71 3.13 -14.30 26.02
C LYS A 71 3.59 -15.39 25.08
N SER A 72 3.18 -16.64 25.34
CA SER A 72 3.46 -17.76 24.44
C SER A 72 2.53 -17.73 23.23
N TYR A 73 2.87 -16.94 22.21
CA TYR A 73 2.24 -17.00 20.90
C TYR A 73 2.79 -18.16 20.08
N THR A 74 1.98 -18.72 19.17
CA THR A 74 2.48 -19.72 18.23
C THR A 74 3.38 -19.06 17.17
N ALA A 75 4.20 -19.87 16.48
CA ALA A 75 5.03 -19.38 15.37
C ALA A 75 4.16 -18.79 14.24
N ASP A 76 3.00 -19.39 13.97
CA ASP A 76 2.05 -18.93 12.97
C ASP A 76 1.44 -17.57 13.34
N ASP A 77 1.04 -17.38 14.61
CA ASP A 77 0.54 -16.08 15.10
C ASP A 77 1.59 -14.99 14.94
N THR A 78 2.84 -15.32 15.25
CA THR A 78 3.98 -14.40 15.17
C THR A 78 4.25 -14.01 13.72
N LEU A 79 4.20 -14.97 12.79
CA LEU A 79 4.40 -14.73 11.36
C LEU A 79 3.30 -13.87 10.76
N VAL A 80 2.02 -14.21 11.02
CA VAL A 80 0.86 -13.50 10.47
C VAL A 80 0.83 -12.05 10.96
N MET A 81 1.06 -11.84 12.26
CA MET A 81 1.01 -10.52 12.87
C MET A 81 2.19 -9.64 12.43
N ASN A 82 3.42 -10.14 12.50
CA ASN A 82 4.59 -9.36 12.09
C ASN A 82 4.66 -9.16 10.57
N GLY A 83 4.20 -10.13 9.78
CA GLY A 83 4.08 -10.01 8.34
C GLY A 83 3.11 -8.90 7.93
N MET A 84 1.96 -8.79 8.59
CA MET A 84 0.99 -7.72 8.36
C MET A 84 1.58 -6.34 8.63
N PHE A 85 2.12 -6.12 9.84
CA PHE A 85 2.67 -4.80 10.21
C PHE A 85 3.90 -4.44 9.37
N GLY A 86 4.81 -5.38 9.15
CA GLY A 86 5.98 -5.17 8.31
C GLY A 86 5.60 -4.78 6.89
N LEU A 87 4.62 -5.43 6.28
CA LEU A 87 4.17 -5.11 4.94
C LEU A 87 3.46 -3.76 4.85
N CYS A 88 2.64 -3.39 5.84
CA CYS A 88 2.01 -2.06 5.91
C CYS A 88 3.07 -0.95 5.96
N VAL A 89 4.11 -1.09 6.80
CA VAL A 89 5.20 -0.11 6.88
C VAL A 89 5.98 -0.04 5.58
N ASN A 90 6.40 -1.18 5.03
CA ASN A 90 7.14 -1.22 3.76
C ASN A 90 6.31 -0.63 2.61
N CYS A 91 5.02 -0.95 2.53
CA CYS A 91 4.13 -0.39 1.53
C CYS A 91 4.03 1.13 1.65
N LEU A 92 3.81 1.67 2.85
CA LEU A 92 3.66 3.12 3.04
C LEU A 92 4.94 3.88 2.70
N VAL A 93 6.11 3.30 2.95
CA VAL A 93 7.40 3.88 2.56
C VAL A 93 7.63 3.75 1.04
N MET A 94 7.27 2.60 0.45
CA MET A 94 7.42 2.31 -0.98
C MET A 94 6.28 2.87 -1.84
N SER A 95 5.23 3.47 -1.26
CA SER A 95 4.16 4.22 -1.96
C SER A 95 4.67 5.54 -2.59
N THR A 96 5.99 5.68 -2.71
CA THR A 96 6.66 6.71 -3.49
C THR A 96 7.31 6.14 -4.76
N LEU A 97 7.31 4.81 -4.91
CA LEU A 97 8.00 4.05 -5.96
C LEU A 97 7.12 2.95 -6.59
N LEU A 98 6.23 2.29 -5.84
CA LEU A 98 5.48 1.09 -6.26
C LEU A 98 4.03 1.08 -5.72
N ASP A 99 3.28 2.15 -5.98
CA ASP A 99 1.98 2.42 -5.33
C ASP A 99 0.96 1.27 -5.47
N TYR A 100 0.78 0.74 -6.69
CA TYR A 100 -0.23 -0.29 -6.92
C TYR A 100 0.15 -1.67 -6.39
N LEU A 101 1.44 -2.03 -6.48
CA LEU A 101 1.93 -3.31 -5.97
C LEU A 101 1.87 -3.32 -4.43
N GLY A 102 2.25 -2.22 -3.79
CA GLY A 102 2.14 -2.07 -2.35
C GLY A 102 0.71 -2.24 -1.84
N ILE A 103 -0.25 -1.55 -2.48
CA ILE A 103 -1.68 -1.66 -2.13
C ILE A 103 -2.18 -3.10 -2.27
N ALA A 104 -1.87 -3.77 -3.39
CA ALA A 104 -2.29 -5.15 -3.64
C ALA A 104 -1.75 -6.12 -2.57
N LEU A 105 -0.49 -5.96 -2.18
CA LEU A 105 0.16 -6.78 -1.16
C LEU A 105 -0.45 -6.54 0.23
N VAL A 106 -0.67 -5.28 0.63
CA VAL A 106 -1.28 -4.95 1.93
C VAL A 106 -2.69 -5.49 2.04
N LEU A 107 -3.52 -5.32 1.00
CA LEU A 107 -4.89 -5.85 0.98
C LEU A 107 -4.89 -7.38 1.12
N ASN A 108 -3.95 -8.07 0.49
CA ASN A 108 -3.89 -9.53 0.57
C ASN A 108 -3.48 -10.01 1.96
N MET A 109 -2.45 -9.42 2.56
CA MET A 109 -2.01 -9.80 3.90
C MET A 109 -3.04 -9.46 4.98
N ALA A 110 -3.67 -8.28 4.90
CA ALA A 110 -4.73 -7.90 5.83
C ALA A 110 -5.90 -8.89 5.80
N GLN A 111 -6.29 -9.36 4.60
CA GLN A 111 -7.31 -10.38 4.44
C GLN A 111 -6.88 -11.73 5.02
N ILE A 112 -5.62 -12.15 4.83
CA ILE A 112 -5.08 -13.39 5.41
C ILE A 112 -5.08 -13.32 6.94
N SER A 113 -4.62 -12.21 7.52
CA SER A 113 -4.64 -12.03 8.98
C SER A 113 -6.06 -12.09 9.54
N TRP A 114 -7.02 -11.42 8.89
CA TRP A 114 -8.42 -11.45 9.30
C TRP A 114 -9.01 -12.87 9.23
N LEU A 115 -8.80 -13.61 8.14
CA LEU A 115 -9.27 -14.99 8.00
C LEU A 115 -8.59 -15.95 8.99
N TYR A 116 -7.30 -15.74 9.27
CA TYR A 116 -6.53 -16.57 10.20
C TYR A 116 -7.07 -16.46 11.63
N TYR A 117 -7.35 -15.24 12.10
CA TYR A 117 -7.91 -15.01 13.43
C TYR A 117 -9.43 -15.22 13.48
N GLY A 118 -10.16 -14.97 12.39
CA GLY A 118 -11.61 -15.14 12.32
C GLY A 118 -12.05 -16.60 12.34
N PHE A 119 -11.27 -17.51 11.75
CA PHE A 119 -11.52 -18.95 11.77
C PHE A 119 -10.44 -19.68 12.57
N TYR A 120 -10.03 -19.13 13.72
CA TYR A 120 -8.91 -19.67 14.50
C TYR A 120 -9.14 -21.13 14.93
N ASP A 121 -10.37 -21.47 15.32
CA ASP A 121 -10.74 -22.78 15.85
C ASP A 121 -11.02 -23.82 14.74
N ASP A 122 -11.43 -23.38 13.55
CA ASP A 122 -11.84 -24.24 12.44
C ASP A 122 -10.75 -24.37 11.36
N LEU A 123 -9.85 -25.34 11.54
CA LEU A 123 -8.68 -25.53 10.67
C LEU A 123 -9.03 -25.73 9.18
N MET A 124 -10.09 -26.48 8.89
CA MET A 124 -10.50 -26.79 7.51
C MET A 124 -11.01 -25.54 6.80
N VAL A 125 -11.91 -24.80 7.47
CA VAL A 125 -12.49 -23.56 6.96
C VAL A 125 -11.37 -22.53 6.75
N ARG A 126 -10.51 -22.34 7.75
CA ARG A 126 -9.36 -21.43 7.68
C ARG A 126 -8.48 -21.71 6.48
N LYS A 127 -8.07 -22.97 6.27
CA LYS A 127 -7.21 -23.35 5.14
C LYS A 127 -7.86 -23.07 3.79
N VAL A 128 -9.11 -23.46 3.61
CA VAL A 128 -9.85 -23.26 2.34
C VAL A 128 -9.95 -21.76 2.00
N TYR A 129 -10.38 -20.93 2.95
CA TYR A 129 -10.53 -19.50 2.71
C TYR A 129 -9.19 -18.78 2.51
N ILE A 130 -8.14 -19.14 3.25
CA ILE A 130 -6.79 -18.59 3.04
C ILE A 130 -6.26 -18.97 1.66
N SER A 131 -6.43 -20.23 1.22
CA SER A 131 -6.02 -20.67 -0.12
C SER A 131 -6.72 -19.90 -1.23
N ILE A 132 -8.03 -19.68 -1.13
CA ILE A 132 -8.78 -18.86 -2.10
C ILE A 132 -8.28 -17.41 -2.08
N SER A 133 -8.04 -16.85 -0.89
CA SER A 133 -7.54 -15.48 -0.74
C SER A 133 -6.16 -15.29 -1.40
N LEU A 134 -5.25 -16.25 -1.24
CA LEU A 134 -3.93 -16.27 -1.86
C LEU A 134 -4.02 -16.33 -3.39
N LEU A 135 -4.88 -17.21 -3.94
CA LEU A 135 -5.07 -17.32 -5.39
C LEU A 135 -5.59 -16.00 -5.99
N LEU A 136 -6.65 -15.44 -5.40
CA LEU A 136 -7.22 -14.17 -5.86
C LEU A 136 -6.24 -13.00 -5.67
N GLY A 137 -5.42 -13.04 -4.61
CA GLY A 137 -4.35 -12.06 -4.38
C GLY A 137 -3.25 -12.13 -5.42
N GLY A 138 -2.80 -13.34 -5.75
CA GLY A 138 -1.80 -13.58 -6.78
C GLY A 138 -2.26 -13.03 -8.13
N VAL A 139 -3.50 -13.30 -8.53
CA VAL A 139 -4.09 -12.74 -9.76
C VAL A 139 -4.08 -11.21 -9.75
N LEU A 140 -4.50 -10.60 -8.63
CA LEU A 140 -4.48 -9.14 -8.48
C LEU A 140 -3.07 -8.57 -8.64
N ILE A 141 -2.09 -9.17 -7.98
CA ILE A 141 -0.68 -8.76 -8.04
C ILE A 141 -0.16 -8.88 -9.48
N SER A 142 -0.41 -10.01 -10.15
CA SER A 142 -0.01 -10.22 -11.54
C SER A 142 -0.61 -9.18 -12.48
N VAL A 143 -1.89 -8.83 -12.29
CA VAL A 143 -2.55 -7.77 -13.08
C VAL A 143 -1.94 -6.40 -12.81
N THR A 144 -1.58 -6.08 -11.56
CA THR A 144 -0.94 -4.81 -11.22
C THR A 144 0.48 -4.66 -11.76
N LEU A 145 1.16 -5.75 -12.08
CA LEU A 145 2.49 -5.74 -12.70
C LEU A 145 2.46 -5.52 -14.22
N LEU A 146 1.28 -5.53 -14.85
CA LEU A 146 1.18 -5.24 -16.28
C LEU A 146 1.34 -3.74 -16.52
N ASP A 147 2.34 -3.35 -17.32
CA ASP A 147 2.63 -1.94 -17.65
C ASP A 147 1.41 -1.19 -18.18
N ARG A 148 0.55 -1.87 -18.95
CA ARG A 148 -0.70 -1.33 -19.53
C ARG A 148 -1.72 -0.93 -18.47
N PHE A 149 -1.63 -1.52 -17.28
CA PHE A 149 -2.52 -1.23 -16.16
C PHE A 149 -2.16 0.08 -15.45
N SER A 150 -0.96 0.63 -15.69
CA SER A 150 -0.53 1.93 -15.15
C SER A 150 -1.16 3.13 -15.89
N GLU A 151 -1.67 2.93 -17.11
CA GLU A 151 -2.25 4.00 -17.91
C GLU A 151 -3.47 4.68 -17.23
N SER A 152 -3.62 5.98 -17.44
CA SER A 152 -4.68 6.79 -16.82
C SER A 152 -6.09 6.32 -17.22
N TYR A 153 -6.24 5.63 -18.36
CA TYR A 153 -7.51 5.08 -18.85
C TYR A 153 -8.10 4.00 -17.91
N PHE A 154 -7.26 3.18 -17.29
CA PHE A 154 -7.70 2.08 -16.44
C PHE A 154 -8.04 2.47 -15.00
N ARG A 155 -7.96 3.76 -14.64
CA ARG A 155 -8.15 4.27 -13.27
C ARG A 155 -9.45 3.77 -12.61
N ARG A 156 -10.56 3.76 -13.36
CA ARG A 156 -11.87 3.28 -12.86
C ARG A 156 -11.88 1.76 -12.64
N TYR A 157 -11.32 1.01 -13.58
CA TYR A 157 -11.24 -0.45 -13.46
C TYR A 157 -10.35 -0.89 -12.30
N ARG A 158 -9.23 -0.19 -12.05
CA ARG A 158 -8.38 -0.40 -10.87
C ARG A 158 -9.16 -0.25 -9.58
N ALA A 159 -9.87 0.88 -9.43
CA ALA A 159 -10.68 1.16 -8.24
C ALA A 159 -11.73 0.06 -8.01
N ILE A 160 -12.43 -0.37 -9.06
CA ILE A 160 -13.43 -1.45 -8.97
C ILE A 160 -12.79 -2.74 -8.49
N ILE A 161 -11.65 -3.16 -9.07
CA ILE A 161 -10.99 -4.41 -8.71
C ILE A 161 -10.51 -4.41 -7.25
N PHE A 162 -9.90 -3.31 -6.78
CA PHE A 162 -9.49 -3.19 -5.38
C PHE A 162 -10.69 -3.15 -4.42
N LEU A 163 -11.78 -2.45 -4.79
CA LEU A 163 -13.02 -2.42 -4.01
C LEU A 163 -13.69 -3.79 -3.93
N SER A 164 -13.82 -4.50 -5.05
CA SER A 164 -14.37 -5.86 -5.09
C SER A 164 -13.57 -6.81 -4.21
N LYS A 165 -12.24 -6.71 -4.23
CA LYS A 165 -11.36 -7.49 -3.36
C LYS A 165 -11.59 -7.18 -1.88
N GLY A 166 -11.74 -5.90 -1.51
CA GLY A 166 -12.02 -5.49 -0.13
C GLY A 166 -13.42 -5.91 0.35
N LEU A 167 -14.42 -5.92 -0.52
CA LEU A 167 -15.79 -6.32 -0.18
C LEU A 167 -15.93 -7.83 0.02
N TYR A 168 -15.21 -8.66 -0.75
CA TYR A 168 -15.21 -10.12 -0.58
C TYR A 168 -14.73 -10.57 0.81
N GLY A 169 -13.95 -9.75 1.51
CA GLY A 169 -13.49 -10.02 2.87
C GLY A 169 -14.44 -9.55 3.99
N ASN A 170 -15.64 -9.06 3.71
CA ASN A 170 -16.57 -8.51 4.72
C ASN A 170 -17.95 -9.21 4.76
N SER A 171 -18.10 -10.34 4.08
CA SER A 171 -19.35 -11.13 4.00
C SER A 171 -19.25 -12.46 4.73
#